data_AF-A0A7C6PDW4-F1
#
_entry.id   AF-A0A7C6PDW4-F1
#
_cell.length_a   1.000
_cell.length_b   1.000
_cell.length_c   1.000
_cell.angle_alpha   90.00
_cell.angle_beta   90.00
_cell.angle_gamma   90.00
#
_symmetry.space_group_name_H-M   'P 1'
#
loop_
_entity.id
_entity.type
_entity.pdbx_description
1 polymer ?
#
loop_
_entity_poly.entity_id
_entity_poly.type
_entity_poly.pdbx_seq_one_letter_code
_entity_poly.pdbx_strand_id
1 'polypeptide(L)'
;MGRMILSHDERAAVEAMRVKKAAAKAADDFQRRAIATAHAFMRWSKKTGDDLTFSTFVNTFGYQQDDMDQMYAAVVRIREAAWPQ
;
A
#
# COMPACT_ATOMS: atom_id res chain seq x y z
N MET A 1 -2.55 21.67 -39.77
CA MET A 1 -2.72 20.62 -38.74
C MET A 1 -4.02 20.88 -38.00
N GLY A 2 -5.03 20.02 -38.17
CA GLY A 2 -6.31 20.18 -37.49
C GLY A 2 -6.14 19.92 -36.00
N ARG A 3 -6.55 20.88 -35.15
CA ARG A 3 -6.57 20.73 -33.70
C ARG A 3 -7.62 19.65 -33.39
N MET A 4 -7.18 18.47 -32.93
CA MET A 4 -8.07 17.40 -32.49
C MET A 4 -8.81 17.85 -31.23
N ILE A 5 -10.03 18.35 -31.40
CA ILE A 5 -10.93 18.69 -30.30
C ILE A 5 -11.71 17.42 -29.99
N LEU A 6 -11.32 16.72 -28.93
CA LEU A 6 -12.08 15.58 -28.41
C LEU A 6 -13.51 16.03 -28.08
N SER A 7 -14.49 15.24 -28.48
CA SER A 7 -15.88 15.36 -28.06
C SER A 7 -16.00 15.20 -26.53
N HIS A 8 -17.14 15.60 -25.97
CA HIS A 8 -17.37 15.46 -24.53
C HIS A 8 -17.20 14.02 -24.05
N ASP A 9 -17.75 13.07 -24.81
CA ASP A 9 -17.70 11.63 -24.48
C ASP A 9 -16.28 11.08 -24.57
N GLU A 10 -15.49 11.48 -25.58
CA GLU A 10 -14.09 11.07 -25.69
C GLU A 10 -13.24 11.65 -24.54
N ARG A 11 -13.51 12.89 -24.10
CA ARG A 11 -12.83 13.46 -22.92
C ARG A 11 -13.19 12.70 -21.65
N ALA A 12 -14.47 12.37 -21.46
CA ALA A 12 -14.94 11.60 -20.32
C ALA A 12 -14.30 10.20 -20.29
N ALA A 13 -14.21 9.53 -21.44
CA ALA A 13 -13.55 8.23 -21.57
C ALA A 13 -12.04 8.31 -21.25
N VAL A 14 -11.35 9.33 -21.76
CA VAL A 14 -9.92 9.55 -21.45
C VAL A 14 -9.70 9.81 -19.97
N GLU A 15 -10.55 10.62 -19.33
CA GLU A 15 -10.43 10.92 -17.90
C GLU A 15 -10.70 9.68 -17.05
N ALA A 16 -11.75 8.91 -17.36
CA ALA A 16 -12.04 7.65 -16.68
C ALA A 16 -10.87 6.65 -16.79
N MET A 17 -10.23 6.56 -17.96
CA MET A 17 -9.02 5.74 -18.13
C MET A 17 -7.84 6.24 -17.28
N ARG A 18 -7.65 7.55 -17.16
CA ARG A 18 -6.58 8.14 -16.34
C ARG A 18 -6.79 7.84 -14.86
N VAL A 19 -8.00 8.03 -14.36
CA VAL A 19 -8.36 7.70 -12.97
C VAL A 19 -8.12 6.22 -12.69
N LYS A 20 -8.56 5.33 -13.60
CA LYS A 20 -8.32 3.89 -13.45
C LYS A 20 -6.83 3.54 -13.41
N LYS A 21 -6.02 4.14 -14.29
CA LYS A 21 -4.56 3.93 -14.32
C LYS A 21 -3.88 4.45 -13.05
N ALA A 22 -4.28 5.62 -12.58
CA ALA A 22 -3.75 6.19 -11.34
C ALA A 22 -4.09 5.31 -10.13
N ALA A 23 -5.32 4.82 -10.03
CA ALA A 23 -5.74 3.90 -8.97
C ALA A 23 -4.96 2.58 -9.01
N ALA A 24 -4.78 1.99 -10.20
CA ALA A 24 -4.01 0.76 -10.36
C ALA A 24 -2.53 0.96 -9.95
N LYS A 25 -1.94 2.09 -10.30
CA LYS A 25 -0.58 2.43 -9.89
C LYS A 25 -0.46 2.63 -8.37
N ALA A 26 -1.39 3.36 -7.77
CA ALA A 26 -1.41 3.55 -6.32
C ALA A 26 -1.56 2.21 -5.57
N ALA A 27 -2.35 1.28 -6.11
CA ALA A 27 -2.48 -0.07 -5.56
C ALA A 27 -1.18 -0.88 -5.65
N ASP A 28 -0.48 -0.86 -6.81
CA ASP A 28 0.82 -1.53 -6.96
C ASP A 28 1.88 -0.93 -6.01
N ASP A 29 1.94 0.40 -5.93
CA ASP A 29 2.87 1.11 -5.05
C ASP A 29 2.58 0.78 -3.56
N PHE A 30 1.30 0.73 -3.17
CA PHE A 30 0.91 0.30 -1.82
C PHE A 30 1.30 -1.15 -1.54
N GLN A 31 1.02 -2.08 -2.47
CA GLN A 31 1.34 -3.49 -2.30
C GLN A 31 2.84 -3.72 -2.10
N ARG A 32 3.69 -3.06 -2.90
CA ARG A 32 5.16 -3.15 -2.76
C ARG A 32 5.62 -2.63 -1.41
N ARG A 33 5.08 -1.49 -0.95
CA ARG A 33 5.38 -0.95 0.38
C ARG A 33 4.94 -1.90 1.48
N ALA A 34 3.76 -2.51 1.38
CA ALA A 34 3.26 -3.46 2.38
C ALA A 34 4.17 -4.67 2.54
N ILE A 35 4.63 -5.27 1.44
CA ILE A 35 5.56 -6.39 1.47
C ILE A 35 6.90 -5.98 2.12
N ALA A 36 7.45 -4.83 1.71
CA ALA A 36 8.71 -4.33 2.25
C ALA A 36 8.61 -4.02 3.75
N THR A 37 7.53 -3.36 4.19
CA THR A 37 7.25 -3.04 5.58
C THR A 37 7.05 -4.29 6.41
N ALA A 38 6.28 -5.27 5.92
CA ALA A 38 6.07 -6.54 6.63
C ALA A 38 7.40 -7.26 6.87
N HIS A 39 8.25 -7.34 5.84
CA HIS A 39 9.57 -7.94 5.98
C HIS A 39 10.49 -7.15 6.94
N ALA A 40 10.44 -5.82 6.90
CA ALA A 40 11.16 -4.98 7.85
C ALA A 40 10.69 -5.21 9.30
N PHE A 41 9.38 -5.23 9.50
CA PHE A 41 8.77 -5.49 10.81
C PHE A 41 9.16 -6.86 11.34
N MET A 42 9.03 -7.93 10.55
CA MET A 42 9.38 -9.29 10.99
C MET A 42 10.84 -9.40 11.43
N ARG A 43 11.78 -8.75 10.71
CA ARG A 43 13.19 -8.72 11.11
C ARG A 43 13.42 -7.92 12.38
N TRP A 44 12.70 -6.81 12.54
CA TRP A 44 12.78 -5.98 13.74
C TRP A 44 12.22 -6.73 14.96
N SER A 45 11.02 -7.31 14.83
CA SER A 45 10.36 -8.13 15.85
C SER A 45 11.23 -9.32 16.28
N LYS A 46 11.89 -10.01 15.34
CA LYS A 46 12.85 -11.08 15.66
C LYS A 46 14.06 -10.59 16.49
N LYS A 47 14.44 -9.31 16.36
CA LYS A 47 15.56 -8.72 17.11
C LYS A 47 15.16 -8.21 18.49
N THR A 48 13.97 -7.63 18.62
CA THR A 48 13.50 -7.03 19.89
C THR A 48 12.70 -7.99 20.75
N GLY A 49 12.14 -9.05 20.15
CA GLY A 49 11.21 -9.96 20.82
C GLY A 49 9.78 -9.40 20.90
N ASP A 50 9.54 -8.20 20.36
CA ASP A 50 8.21 -7.58 20.40
C ASP A 50 7.28 -8.16 19.34
N ASP A 51 6.00 -8.28 19.68
CA ASP A 51 4.97 -8.77 18.78
C ASP A 51 4.32 -7.65 17.94
N LEU A 52 3.67 -8.07 16.84
CA LEU A 52 2.87 -7.18 16.01
C LEU A 52 1.57 -6.79 16.71
N THR A 53 1.58 -5.60 17.32
CA THR A 53 0.37 -4.86 17.70
C THR A 53 0.36 -3.52 17.00
N PHE A 54 -0.80 -2.87 16.88
CA PHE A 54 -0.88 -1.54 16.27
C PHE A 54 0.01 -0.52 17.01
N SER A 55 -0.03 -0.54 18.35
CA SER A 55 0.81 0.34 19.17
C SER A 55 2.29 0.08 18.93
N THR A 56 2.72 -1.19 18.91
CA THR A 56 4.11 -1.54 18.63
C THR A 56 4.51 -1.11 17.22
N PHE A 57 3.64 -1.30 16.24
CA PHE A 57 3.88 -0.95 14.83
C PHE A 57 4.07 0.56 14.63
N VAL A 58 3.26 1.38 15.29
CA VAL A 58 3.32 2.85 15.14
C VAL A 58 4.36 3.47 16.08
N ASN A 59 4.36 3.09 17.36
CA ASN A 59 5.15 3.78 18.39
C ASN A 59 6.56 3.22 18.56
N THR A 60 6.74 1.91 18.40
CA THR A 60 8.03 1.25 18.67
C THR A 60 8.80 0.97 17.38
N PHE A 61 8.14 0.37 16.39
CA PHE A 61 8.69 0.17 15.05
C PHE A 61 8.73 1.48 14.25
N GLY A 62 7.80 2.41 14.52
CA GLY A 62 7.88 3.78 14.01
C GLY A 62 7.17 4.04 12.67
N TYR A 63 6.17 3.25 12.30
CA TYR A 63 5.42 3.51 11.07
C TYR A 63 4.40 4.65 11.26
N GLN A 64 4.75 5.86 10.80
CA GLN A 64 3.97 7.09 11.02
C GLN A 64 3.44 7.73 9.72
N GLN A 65 3.20 6.94 8.69
CA GLN A 65 2.62 7.44 7.43
C GLN A 65 1.09 7.58 7.56
N ASP A 66 0.48 8.40 6.70
CA ASP A 66 -0.97 8.65 6.70
C ASP A 66 -1.81 7.37 6.50
N ASP A 67 -1.23 6.34 5.88
CA ASP A 67 -1.85 5.05 5.64
C ASP A 67 -1.56 4.01 6.74
N MET A 68 -1.17 4.42 7.95
CA MET A 68 -0.75 3.52 9.05
C MET A 68 -1.77 2.42 9.35
N ASP A 69 -3.07 2.72 9.36
CA ASP A 69 -4.13 1.74 9.64
C ASP A 69 -4.19 0.68 8.54
N GLN A 70 -4.17 1.13 7.28
CA GLN A 70 -4.23 0.25 6.11
C GLN A 70 -2.94 -0.59 6.00
N MET A 71 -1.79 0.03 6.27
CA MET A 71 -0.50 -0.63 6.25
C MET A 71 -0.40 -1.69 7.35
N TYR A 72 -0.82 -1.36 8.58
CA TYR A 72 -0.85 -2.31 9.68
C TYR A 72 -1.70 -3.54 9.32
N ALA A 73 -2.93 -3.31 8.83
CA ALA A 73 -3.81 -4.41 8.41
C ALA A 73 -3.19 -5.26 7.29
N ALA A 74 -2.48 -4.65 6.34
CA ALA A 74 -1.78 -5.38 5.28
C ALA A 74 -0.61 -6.21 5.84
N VAL A 75 0.17 -5.66 6.76
CA VAL A 75 1.30 -6.35 7.42
C VAL A 75 0.80 -7.55 8.24
N VAL A 76 -0.33 -7.41 8.95
CA VAL A 76 -0.97 -8.53 9.68
C VAL A 76 -1.28 -9.67 8.71
N ARG A 77 -2.00 -9.39 7.62
CA ARG A 77 -2.37 -10.41 6.62
C ARG A 77 -1.15 -11.09 5.99
N ILE A 78 -0.10 -10.32 5.68
CA ILE A 78 1.15 -10.85 5.12
C ILE A 78 1.84 -11.76 6.13
N ARG A 79 1.93 -11.35 7.41
CA ARG A 79 2.52 -12.16 8.48
C ARG A 79 1.77 -13.48 8.65
N GLU A 80 0.45 -13.44 8.71
CA GLU A 80 -0.39 -14.63 8.86
C GLU A 80 -0.25 -15.59 7.67
N ALA A 81 -0.25 -15.06 6.44
CA ALA A 81 -0.08 -15.87 5.23
C ALA A 81 1.32 -16.47 5.08
N ALA A 82 2.35 -15.84 5.67
CA ALA A 82 3.73 -16.30 5.62
C ALA A 82 4.12 -17.26 6.75
N TRP A 83 3.26 -17.45 7.75
CA TRP A 83 3.55 -18.36 8.87
C TRP A 83 3.39 -19.81 8.41
N PRO A 84 4.43 -20.67 8.55
CA PRO A 84 4.30 -22.09 8.22
C PRO A 84 3.28 -22.75 9.16
N GLN A 85 2.27 -23.41 8.58
CA GLN A 85 1.32 -24.25 9.32
C GLN A 85 1.98 -25.53 9.81
#